data_AF-A0A8T0TMP5-F1
#
_entry.id   AF-A0A8T0TMP5-F1
#
_cell.length_a   1.000
_cell.length_b   1.000
_cell.length_c   1.000
_cell.angle_alpha   90.00
_cell.angle_beta   90.00
_cell.angle_gamma   90.00
#
_symmetry.space_group_name_H-M   'P 1'
#
loop_
_entity.id
_entity.type
_entity.pdbx_description
1 polymer ?
#
loop_
_entity_poly.entity_id
_entity_poly.type
_entity_poly.pdbx_seq_one_letter_code
_entity_poly.pdbx_strand_id
1 'polypeptide(L)'
;MAPSAKNLSAVLLLVVLLLVISGESVSVACKDHLSGNYKGPCWGLISEDGCTRTCIGESSENFGGYCELWQCWCCCLSDEGTSRCQISENAAAAASAPTQQ
;
A
#
# COMPACT_ATOMS: atom_id res chain seq x y z
N MET A 1 36.90 -24.26 -16.62
CA MET A 1 36.29 -24.30 -15.27
C MET A 1 34.78 -24.15 -15.43
N ALA A 2 33.99 -25.13 -14.98
CA ALA A 2 32.54 -25.02 -15.01
C ALA A 2 32.06 -24.34 -13.71
N PRO A 3 31.23 -23.29 -13.77
CA PRO A 3 30.68 -22.68 -12.57
C PRO A 3 29.79 -23.69 -11.84
N SER A 4 30.16 -24.02 -10.60
CA SER A 4 29.41 -24.90 -9.71
C SER A 4 28.09 -24.23 -9.30
N ALA A 5 26.96 -24.94 -9.48
CA ALA A 5 25.59 -24.46 -9.19
C ALA A 5 25.39 -23.94 -7.75
N LYS A 6 26.23 -24.39 -6.82
CA LYS A 6 26.24 -23.99 -5.41
C LYS A 6 26.51 -22.49 -5.22
N ASN A 7 27.29 -21.90 -6.14
CA ASN A 7 27.65 -20.49 -6.08
C ASN A 7 26.51 -19.57 -6.54
N LEU A 8 25.58 -20.07 -7.38
CA LEU A 8 24.43 -19.27 -7.83
C LEU A 8 23.40 -19.06 -6.71
N SER A 9 23.16 -20.08 -5.89
CA SER A 9 22.21 -20.00 -4.77
C SER A 9 22.65 -18.99 -3.69
N ALA A 10 23.94 -19.02 -3.34
CA ALA A 10 24.51 -18.08 -2.37
C ALA A 10 24.47 -16.63 -2.89
N VAL A 11 24.75 -16.44 -4.19
CA VAL A 11 24.68 -15.12 -4.85
C VAL A 11 23.23 -14.61 -4.89
N LEU A 12 22.25 -15.46 -5.20
CA LEU A 12 20.85 -15.08 -5.21
C LEU A 12 20.35 -14.66 -3.82
N LEU A 13 20.71 -15.42 -2.78
CA LEU A 13 20.36 -15.07 -1.39
C LEU A 13 20.98 -13.75 -0.94
N LEU A 14 22.24 -13.49 -1.33
CA LEU A 14 22.92 -12.22 -1.06
C LEU A 14 22.22 -11.04 -1.73
N VAL A 15 21.82 -11.19 -2.99
CA VAL A 15 21.07 -10.16 -3.73
C VAL A 15 19.71 -9.89 -3.09
N VAL A 16 18.98 -10.93 -2.70
CA VAL A 16 17.69 -10.79 -2.00
C VAL A 16 17.89 -10.05 -0.68
N LEU A 17 18.89 -10.44 0.13
CA LEU A 17 19.15 -9.83 1.42
C LEU A 17 19.52 -8.34 1.31
N LEU A 18 20.33 -7.97 0.30
CA LEU A 18 20.71 -6.57 0.05
C LEU A 18 19.52 -5.69 -0.35
N LEU A 19 18.51 -6.26 -1.02
CA LEU A 19 17.29 -5.52 -1.40
C LEU A 19 16.36 -5.23 -0.20
N VAL A 20 16.51 -5.91 0.95
CA VAL A 20 15.62 -5.73 2.12
C VAL A 20 16.06 -4.57 3.03
N ILE A 21 17.28 -4.03 2.89
CA ILE A 21 17.90 -3.14 3.90
C ILE A 21 17.69 -1.63 3.64
N SER A 22 16.78 -1.22 2.75
CA SER A 22 16.52 0.20 2.52
C SER A 22 15.05 0.55 2.74
N GLY A 23 14.77 1.11 3.91
CA GLY A 23 13.45 1.58 4.30
C GLY A 23 13.53 2.35 5.62
N GLU A 24 14.09 3.55 5.59
CA GLU A 24 14.06 4.47 6.74
C GLU A 24 12.67 5.10 6.77
N SER A 25 11.74 4.53 7.55
CA SER A 25 10.38 5.04 7.66
C SER A 25 10.35 6.24 8.59
N VAL A 26 10.20 7.45 8.03
CA VAL A 26 9.74 8.63 8.78
C VAL A 26 8.29 8.36 9.16
N SER A 27 8.05 8.02 10.43
CA SER A 27 6.71 7.69 10.93
C SER A 27 5.88 8.96 11.04
N VAL A 28 5.29 9.39 9.93
CA VAL A 28 4.09 10.22 9.96
C VAL A 28 2.99 9.35 10.55
N ALA A 29 2.24 9.84 11.54
CA ALA A 29 1.08 9.13 12.08
C ALA A 29 0.05 9.00 10.96
N CYS A 30 0.05 7.83 10.33
CA CYS A 30 -0.75 7.56 9.17
C CYS A 30 -1.86 6.57 9.51
N LYS A 31 -3.06 6.86 9.03
CA LYS A 31 -4.15 5.89 9.00
C LYS A 31 -4.21 5.30 7.60
N ASP A 32 -3.85 4.04 7.49
CA ASP A 32 -3.85 3.34 6.21
C ASP A 32 -5.23 2.81 5.84
N HIS A 33 -5.57 2.89 4.55
CA HIS A 33 -6.73 2.22 3.97
C HIS A 33 -6.40 1.65 2.59
N LEU A 34 -7.15 0.63 2.16
CA LEU A 34 -7.01 0.11 0.80
C LEU A 34 -7.50 1.14 -0.21
N SER A 35 -6.75 1.28 -1.30
CA SER A 35 -7.18 2.07 -2.47
C SER A 35 -8.41 1.44 -3.12
N GLY A 36 -9.43 2.25 -3.42
CA GLY A 36 -10.64 1.81 -4.12
C GLY A 36 -10.51 1.85 -5.66
N ASN A 37 -9.65 2.74 -6.17
CA ASN A 37 -9.48 3.01 -7.59
C ASN A 37 -8.24 2.35 -8.20
N TYR A 38 -7.25 1.91 -7.43
CA TYR A 38 -6.08 1.26 -7.98
C TYR A 38 -6.45 -0.10 -8.59
N LYS A 39 -5.96 -0.36 -9.80
CA LYS A 39 -6.29 -1.58 -10.56
C LYS A 39 -5.05 -2.43 -10.79
N GLY A 40 -5.19 -3.70 -10.46
CA GLY A 40 -4.14 -4.69 -10.64
C GLY A 40 -3.19 -4.80 -9.43
N PRO A 41 -2.22 -5.70 -9.53
CA PRO A 41 -1.19 -5.92 -8.51
C PRO A 41 -0.25 -4.72 -8.35
N CYS A 42 -0.01 -4.35 -7.10
CA CYS A 42 0.93 -3.30 -6.70
C CYS A 42 2.31 -3.91 -6.40
N TRP A 43 3.31 -3.67 -7.25
CA TRP A 43 4.71 -4.04 -7.00
C TRP A 43 5.46 -2.82 -6.43
N GLY A 44 6.00 -2.90 -5.20
CA GLY A 44 6.69 -1.76 -4.56
C GLY A 44 7.84 -1.16 -5.38
N LEU A 45 8.52 -1.95 -6.21
CA LEU A 45 9.62 -1.44 -7.06
C LEU A 45 9.18 -0.89 -8.42
N ILE A 46 7.96 -1.15 -8.86
CA ILE A 46 7.53 -0.91 -10.26
C ILE A 46 6.27 -0.04 -10.32
N SER A 47 5.42 -0.11 -9.30
CA SER A 47 4.06 0.43 -9.32
C SER A 47 3.75 1.37 -8.17
N GLU A 48 4.74 1.67 -7.31
CA GLU A 48 4.61 2.57 -6.16
C GLU A 48 4.21 3.99 -6.59
N ASP A 49 4.80 4.53 -7.66
CA ASP A 49 4.40 5.83 -8.24
C ASP A 49 2.93 5.84 -8.70
N GLY A 50 2.48 4.72 -9.27
CA GLY A 50 1.09 4.56 -9.71
C GLY A 50 0.13 4.50 -8.53
N CYS A 51 0.51 3.78 -7.47
CA CYS A 51 -0.26 3.70 -6.24
C CYS A 51 -0.35 5.07 -5.56
N THR A 52 0.78 5.75 -5.38
CA THR A 52 0.84 7.11 -4.82
C THR A 52 -0.07 8.07 -5.58
N ARG A 53 0.03 8.12 -6.92
CA ARG A 53 -0.82 9.00 -7.73
C ARG A 53 -2.30 8.65 -7.64
N THR A 54 -2.62 7.38 -7.55
CA THR A 54 -4.02 6.94 -7.38
C THR A 54 -4.56 7.38 -6.03
N CYS A 55 -3.82 7.18 -4.95
CA CYS A 55 -4.21 7.60 -3.60
C CYS A 55 -4.42 9.11 -3.49
N ILE A 56 -3.52 9.92 -4.08
CA ILE A 56 -3.67 11.39 -4.13
C ILE A 56 -4.91 11.78 -4.97
N GLY A 57 -5.23 11.02 -6.02
CA GLY A 57 -6.42 11.24 -6.84
C GLY A 57 -7.73 10.78 -6.20
N GLU A 58 -7.68 9.83 -5.26
CA GLU A 58 -8.86 9.35 -4.53
C GLU A 58 -9.39 10.34 -3.51
N SER A 59 -8.48 11.05 -2.82
CA SER A 59 -8.84 12.05 -1.82
C SER A 59 -7.72 13.05 -1.63
N SER A 60 -8.08 14.33 -1.45
CA SER A 60 -7.15 15.39 -1.05
C SER A 60 -6.59 15.21 0.36
N GLU A 61 -7.13 14.27 1.14
CA GLU A 61 -6.70 13.98 2.51
C GLU A 61 -5.64 12.87 2.57
N ASN A 62 -5.42 12.18 1.44
CA ASN A 62 -4.35 11.21 1.29
C ASN A 62 -3.04 11.94 1.02
N PHE A 63 -2.01 11.60 1.80
CA PHE A 63 -0.67 12.15 1.64
C PHE A 63 0.16 11.37 0.60
N GLY A 64 -0.15 10.08 0.43
CA GLY A 64 0.51 9.22 -0.54
C GLY A 64 -0.04 7.80 -0.51
N GLY A 65 0.70 6.88 -1.10
CA GLY A 65 0.37 5.46 -1.06
C GLY A 65 1.57 4.58 -1.31
N TYR A 66 1.49 3.33 -0.87
CA TYR A 66 2.56 2.36 -0.98
C TYR A 66 2.01 0.98 -1.33
N CYS A 67 2.87 0.13 -1.89
CA CYS A 67 2.50 -1.24 -2.21
C CYS A 67 2.85 -2.17 -1.04
N GLU A 68 1.87 -2.88 -0.53
CA GLU A 68 2.09 -3.96 0.44
C GLU A 68 1.21 -5.17 0.11
N LEU A 69 1.81 -6.36 0.14
CA LEU A 69 1.14 -7.63 -0.20
C LEU A 69 0.33 -7.57 -1.51
N TRP A 70 0.95 -7.03 -2.57
CA TRP A 70 0.31 -6.87 -3.90
C TRP A 70 -0.84 -5.87 -3.97
N GLN A 71 -1.13 -5.16 -2.88
CA GLN A 71 -2.23 -4.21 -2.77
C GLN A 71 -1.69 -2.79 -2.63
N CYS A 72 -2.44 -1.82 -3.15
CA CYS A 72 -2.14 -0.42 -2.98
C CYS A 72 -2.83 0.09 -1.71
N TRP A 73 -2.02 0.58 -0.78
CA TRP A 73 -2.47 1.18 0.48
C TRP A 73 -2.28 2.68 0.40
N CYS A 74 -3.32 3.42 0.74
CA CYS A 74 -3.31 4.86 0.82
C CYS A 74 -3.09 5.28 2.27
N CYS A 75 -2.20 6.24 2.43
CA CYS A 75 -1.84 6.81 3.70
C CYS A 75 -2.49 8.19 3.84
N CYS A 76 -3.41 8.35 4.81
CA CYS A 76 -3.97 9.66 5.17
C CYS A 76 -3.42 10.15 6.51
N LEU A 77 -3.29 11.47 6.63
CA LEU A 77 -2.83 12.10 7.87
C LEU A 77 -3.88 11.89 8.98
N SER A 78 -3.45 11.37 10.11
CA SER A 78 -4.21 11.42 11.35
C SER A 78 -3.60 12.45 12.29
N ASP A 79 -4.34 13.52 12.57
CA ASP A 79 -4.04 14.35 13.73
C ASP A 79 -4.60 13.67 14.99
N GLU A 80 -3.95 13.89 16.13
CA GLU A 80 -4.30 13.29 17.42
C GLU A 80 -5.79 13.54 17.74
N GLY A 81 -6.64 12.52 17.53
CA GLY A 81 -8.08 12.56 17.79
C GLY A 81 -9.02 12.78 16.60
N THR A 82 -8.53 13.08 15.38
CA THR A 82 -9.39 13.19 14.18
C THR A 82 -8.69 12.57 12.96
N SER A 83 -9.13 11.38 12.52
CA SER A 83 -8.70 10.85 11.23
C SER A 83 -9.41 11.62 10.12
N ARG A 84 -8.63 12.29 9.27
CA ARG A 84 -9.16 12.97 8.09
C ARG A 84 -9.64 12.00 7.02
N CYS A 85 -9.24 10.73 7.08
CA CYS A 85 -9.86 9.71 6.24
C CYS A 85 -11.39 9.69 6.47
N GLN A 86 -12.16 10.19 5.51
CA GLN A 86 -13.52 9.72 5.29
C GLN A 86 -13.43 8.29 4.75
N ILE A 87 -13.06 7.34 5.62
CA ILE A 87 -13.23 5.92 5.32
C ILE A 87 -14.73 5.78 5.09
N SER A 88 -15.13 5.41 3.89
CA SER A 88 -16.53 5.22 3.54
C SER A 88 -17.09 3.99 4.29
N GLU A 89 -17.29 4.11 5.60
CA GLU A 89 -18.00 3.12 6.43
C GLU A 89 -19.46 2.90 5.95
N ASN A 90 -19.94 3.72 5.00
CA ASN A 90 -21.30 3.67 4.48
C ASN A 90 -21.57 2.61 3.40
N ALA A 91 -20.60 1.80 2.97
CA ALA A 91 -20.89 0.71 2.03
C ALA A 91 -21.58 -0.51 2.68
N ALA A 92 -21.41 -0.73 4.00
CA ALA A 92 -21.98 -1.88 4.69
C ALA A 92 -23.41 -1.64 5.25
N ALA A 93 -23.81 -0.39 5.48
CA ALA A 93 -25.11 -0.05 6.07
C ALA A 93 -26.29 -0.06 5.06
N ALA A 94 -26.01 -0.02 3.75
CA ALA A 94 -27.04 0.02 2.71
C ALA A 94 -27.68 -1.36 2.41
N ALA A 95 -27.14 -2.45 2.95
CA ALA A 95 -27.64 -3.81 2.68
C ALA A 95 -28.69 -4.32 3.68
N SER A 96 -28.98 -3.59 4.76
CA SER A 96 -29.81 -4.10 5.88
C SER A 96 -31.07 -3.29 6.15
N ALA A 97 -31.41 -2.29 5.34
CA ALA A 97 -32.66 -1.54 5.51
C ALA A 97 -33.83 -2.34 4.89
N PRO A 98 -34.83 -2.79 5.68
CA PRO A 98 -36.05 -3.35 5.10
C PRO A 98 -36.85 -2.23 4.44
N THR A 99 -37.16 -2.39 3.16
CA THR A 99 -38.24 -1.65 2.49
C THR A 99 -39.56 -1.94 3.21
N GLN A 100 -40.20 -0.89 3.72
CA GLN A 100 -41.62 -0.91 4.04
C GLN A 100 -42.29 0.24 3.27
N GLN A 101 -43.41 -0.15 2.65
CA GLN A 101 -44.22 0.55 1.67
C GLN A 101 -45.03 1.71 2.27
#